data_AF-A0A917D7M8-F1
#
_entry.id   AF-A0A917D7M8-F1
#
_cell.length_a   1.000
_cell.length_b   1.000
_cell.length_c   1.000
_cell.angle_alpha   90.00
_cell.angle_beta   90.00
_cell.angle_gamma   90.00
#
_symmetry.space_group_name_H-M   'P 1'
#
loop_
_entity.id
_entity.type
_entity.pdbx_description
1 polymer ?
#
loop_
_entity_poly.entity_id
_entity_poly.type
_entity_poly.pdbx_seq_one_letter_code
_entity_poly.pdbx_strand_id
1 'polypeptide(L)'
;MAGARKAAGSRPDLPGFNADESPLGRLATRGGRDGEAYLGVAETLAGERLRADFTRAGMAPTLTQRWDAAPRGGGTGRGGFDLSDSALDARRRVDAALAAVGPELSGVLLDVCCFLKGLEQVERERQWPVRSAKLMLKTGLAALGRHYGFGAEAVGGAARLRRWGTPDYRPTIGGG
;
A
#
# COMPACT_ATOMS: atom_id res chain seq x y z
N MET A 1 -29.28 19.04 27.49
CA MET A 1 -29.34 18.15 26.30
C MET A 1 -27.90 17.85 25.87
N ALA A 2 -27.33 16.76 26.39
CA ALA A 2 -25.95 16.36 26.10
C ALA A 2 -25.93 15.45 24.87
N GLY A 3 -25.21 15.85 23.82
CA GLY A 3 -24.97 15.04 22.63
C GLY A 3 -23.76 14.12 22.82
N ALA A 4 -24.01 12.82 22.87
CA ALA A 4 -23.01 11.77 23.01
C ALA A 4 -22.04 11.76 21.82
N ARG A 5 -20.73 11.83 22.09
CA ARG A 5 -19.69 11.58 21.10
C ARG A 5 -19.55 10.07 20.91
N LYS A 6 -19.86 9.59 19.70
CA LYS A 6 -19.66 8.18 19.30
C LYS A 6 -18.16 7.87 19.32
N ALA A 7 -17.76 6.94 20.18
CA ALA A 7 -16.38 6.47 20.28
C ALA A 7 -15.97 5.82 18.94
N ALA A 8 -14.95 6.38 18.30
CA ALA A 8 -14.26 5.74 17.19
C ALA A 8 -13.57 4.48 17.75
N GLY A 9 -13.92 3.32 17.20
CA GLY A 9 -13.40 2.03 17.64
C GLY A 9 -11.87 2.01 17.64
N SER A 10 -11.30 1.54 18.75
CA SER A 10 -9.87 1.35 18.91
C SER A 10 -9.36 0.41 17.81
N ARG A 11 -8.51 0.93 16.91
CA ARG A 11 -7.84 0.13 15.88
C ARG A 11 -6.84 -0.79 16.59
N PRO A 12 -6.68 -2.06 16.18
CA PRO A 12 -5.74 -2.96 16.84
C PRO A 12 -4.33 -2.42 16.68
N ASP A 13 -3.65 -2.23 17.82
CA ASP A 13 -2.22 -1.97 17.91
C ASP A 13 -1.48 -3.26 17.51
N LEU A 14 -1.25 -3.43 16.22
CA LEU A 14 -0.53 -4.57 15.67
C LEU A 14 0.98 -4.32 15.89
N PRO A 15 1.71 -5.22 16.56
CA PRO A 15 3.13 -5.02 16.83
C PRO A 15 3.93 -4.78 15.53
N GLY A 16 4.53 -3.60 15.41
CA GLY A 16 5.22 -3.11 14.20
C GLY A 16 4.51 -1.98 13.46
N PHE A 17 3.28 -1.63 13.87
CA PHE A 17 2.51 -0.52 13.32
C PHE A 17 2.74 0.75 14.14
N ASN A 18 3.71 1.58 13.74
CA ASN A 18 3.79 2.95 14.22
C ASN A 18 3.15 3.90 13.18
N ALA A 19 1.93 4.34 13.46
CA ALA A 19 1.15 5.22 12.57
C ALA A 19 1.81 6.59 12.35
N ASP A 20 2.67 7.03 13.28
CA ASP A 20 3.39 8.30 13.19
C ASP A 20 4.65 8.20 12.32
N GLU A 21 5.18 6.98 12.12
CA GLU A 21 6.40 6.72 11.34
C GLU A 21 6.11 6.27 9.90
N SER A 22 4.92 5.75 9.60
CA SER A 22 4.58 5.28 8.23
C SER A 22 3.86 6.37 7.42
N PRO A 23 4.27 6.64 6.16
CA PRO A 23 3.55 7.57 5.27
C PRO A 23 2.07 7.20 5.08
N LEU A 24 1.74 5.91 5.17
CA LEU A 24 0.37 5.40 5.09
C LEU A 24 -0.45 5.75 6.34
N GLY A 25 0.14 5.64 7.53
CA GLY A 25 -0.50 6.03 8.80
C GLY A 25 -0.93 7.49 8.79
N ARG A 26 -0.06 8.40 8.31
CA ARG A 26 -0.40 9.82 8.12
C ARG A 26 -1.51 10.05 7.09
N LEU A 27 -1.58 9.26 6.02
CA LEU A 27 -2.63 9.35 5.01
C LEU A 27 -3.97 8.75 5.48
N ALA A 28 -3.92 7.77 6.40
CA ALA A 28 -5.09 7.13 6.99
C ALA A 28 -5.71 7.95 8.14
N THR A 29 -4.98 8.92 8.71
CA THR A 29 -5.48 9.84 9.75
C THR A 29 -5.88 11.21 9.20
N ARG A 30 -5.33 11.64 8.06
CA ARG A 30 -5.66 12.93 7.46
C ARG A 30 -6.95 12.85 6.66
N GLY A 31 -8.00 13.47 7.21
CA GLY A 31 -9.32 13.56 6.59
C GLY A 31 -9.27 14.22 5.21
N GLY A 32 -10.01 13.63 4.27
CA GLY A 32 -10.37 14.22 2.99
C GLY A 32 -11.36 15.36 3.18
N ARG A 33 -11.91 15.84 2.06
CA ARG A 33 -12.78 17.03 2.02
C ARG A 33 -14.04 16.89 2.88
N ASP A 34 -14.47 15.65 3.14
CA ASP A 34 -15.68 15.31 3.89
C ASP A 34 -15.37 14.75 5.30
N GLY A 35 -14.13 14.86 5.78
CA GLY A 35 -13.69 14.35 7.08
C GLY A 35 -13.34 12.86 7.11
N GLU A 36 -13.67 12.11 6.05
CA GLU A 36 -13.32 10.69 5.90
C GLU A 36 -11.82 10.48 5.61
N ALA A 37 -11.24 9.39 6.14
CA ALA A 37 -9.84 9.06 5.88
C ALA A 37 -9.57 8.91 4.37
N TYR A 38 -8.44 9.45 3.89
CA TYR A 38 -8.13 9.34 2.46
C TYR A 38 -7.88 7.89 2.02
N LEU A 39 -7.23 7.10 2.87
CA LEU A 39 -7.05 5.67 2.68
C LEU A 39 -8.03 4.88 3.54
N GLY A 40 -8.69 3.90 2.94
CA GLY A 40 -9.49 2.92 3.66
C GLY A 40 -8.64 1.93 4.45
N VAL A 41 -9.29 1.12 5.29
CA VAL A 41 -8.62 0.06 6.07
C VAL A 41 -7.94 -0.95 5.14
N ALA A 42 -8.65 -1.41 4.10
CA ALA A 42 -8.12 -2.38 3.13
C ALA A 42 -6.86 -1.85 2.41
N GLU A 43 -6.87 -0.59 1.97
CA GLU A 43 -5.72 0.05 1.30
C GLU A 43 -4.53 0.16 2.25
N THR A 44 -4.78 0.53 3.51
CA THR A 44 -3.72 0.63 4.53
C THR A 44 -3.10 -0.74 4.83
N LEU A 45 -3.92 -1.76 5.06
CA LEU A 45 -3.45 -3.14 5.28
C LEU A 45 -2.68 -3.70 4.08
N ALA A 46 -3.12 -3.38 2.86
CA ALA A 46 -2.44 -3.80 1.64
C ALA A 46 -1.01 -3.23 1.54
N GLY A 47 -0.86 -1.94 1.82
CA GLY A 47 0.46 -1.28 1.81
C GLY A 47 1.38 -1.80 2.91
N GLU A 48 0.86 -1.97 4.14
CA GLU A 48 1.65 -2.50 5.25
C GLU A 48 2.01 -3.99 5.04
N ARG A 49 1.12 -4.77 4.42
CA ARG A 49 1.42 -6.16 4.03
C ARG A 49 2.56 -6.22 3.02
N LEU A 50 2.53 -5.38 1.99
CA LEU A 50 3.61 -5.28 1.01
C LEU A 50 4.95 -4.94 1.71
N ARG A 51 4.94 -3.96 2.63
CA ARG A 51 6.13 -3.59 3.41
C ARG A 51 6.66 -4.77 4.23
N ALA A 52 5.79 -5.49 4.92
CA ALA A 52 6.18 -6.63 5.75
C ALA A 52 6.82 -7.75 4.92
N ASP A 53 6.24 -8.07 3.75
CA ASP A 53 6.82 -9.06 2.84
C ASP A 53 8.15 -8.59 2.24
N PHE A 54 8.27 -7.31 1.87
CA PHE A 54 9.52 -6.70 1.38
C PHE A 54 10.65 -6.76 2.41
N THR A 55 10.35 -6.42 3.67
CA THR A 55 11.32 -6.51 4.78
C THR A 55 11.73 -7.96 5.05
N ARG A 56 10.76 -8.89 5.08
CA ARG A 56 11.04 -10.33 5.28
C ARG A 56 11.88 -10.92 4.14
N ALA A 57 11.68 -10.42 2.91
CA ALA A 57 12.44 -10.83 1.74
C ALA A 57 13.88 -10.26 1.69
N GLY A 58 14.28 -9.46 2.68
CA GLY A 58 15.60 -8.81 2.71
C GLY A 58 15.85 -7.86 1.54
N MET A 59 14.79 -7.18 1.06
CA MET A 59 14.84 -6.34 -0.15
C MET A 59 15.35 -4.92 0.08
N ALA A 60 15.47 -4.49 1.33
CA ALA A 60 15.93 -3.14 1.65
C ALA A 60 17.42 -2.99 1.30
N PRO A 61 17.85 -1.85 0.73
CA PRO A 61 19.25 -1.57 0.48
C PRO A 61 20.02 -1.52 1.81
N THR A 62 20.97 -2.43 1.98
CA THR A 62 21.83 -2.49 3.17
C THR A 62 22.93 -1.43 3.05
N LEU A 63 22.82 -0.34 3.81
CA LEU A 63 23.74 0.81 3.76
C LEU A 63 25.02 0.62 4.60
N THR A 64 25.25 -0.55 5.19
CA THR A 64 26.42 -0.80 6.05
C THR A 64 27.36 -1.84 5.46
N GLN A 65 28.64 -1.47 5.40
CA GLN A 65 29.76 -2.41 5.39
C GLN A 65 29.54 -3.44 6.50
N ARG A 66 29.46 -4.71 6.12
CA ARG A 66 29.24 -5.85 7.02
C ARG A 66 30.53 -6.09 7.83
N TRP A 67 30.67 -5.43 8.98
CA TRP A 67 31.82 -5.64 9.87
C TRP A 67 31.61 -6.74 10.93
N ASP A 68 30.44 -7.37 10.97
CA ASP A 68 30.22 -8.57 11.78
C ASP A 68 29.52 -9.66 10.96
N ALA A 69 30.32 -10.56 10.40
CA ALA A 69 29.86 -11.89 10.01
C ALA A 69 30.98 -12.91 10.20
N ALA A 70 31.62 -12.93 11.36
CA ALA A 70 32.18 -14.19 11.85
C ALA A 70 30.98 -15.06 12.29
N PRO A 71 30.71 -16.22 11.66
CA PRO A 71 29.65 -17.10 12.12
C PRO A 71 30.04 -17.62 13.50
N ARG A 72 29.44 -17.08 14.57
CA ARG A 72 29.58 -17.68 15.90
C ARG A 72 28.67 -18.89 15.98
N GLY A 73 29.30 -20.06 15.96
CA GLY A 73 28.83 -21.23 16.69
C GLY A 73 27.99 -22.21 15.87
N GLY A 74 28.55 -23.41 15.68
CA GLY A 74 27.89 -24.54 15.07
C GLY A 74 26.64 -24.97 15.83
N GLY A 75 25.53 -24.99 15.10
CA GLY A 75 24.35 -25.75 15.43
C GLY A 75 23.73 -26.17 14.11
N THR A 76 23.83 -27.45 13.77
CA THR A 76 23.10 -28.10 12.67
C THR A 76 21.62 -28.13 13.02
N GLY A 77 20.98 -26.96 12.99
CA GLY A 77 19.58 -26.75 13.32
C GLY A 77 18.84 -26.25 12.10
N ARG A 78 17.68 -26.86 11.86
CA ARG A 78 16.66 -26.57 10.83
C ARG A 78 16.34 -25.07 10.59
N GLY A 79 16.72 -24.19 11.51
CA GLY A 79 16.43 -22.74 11.47
C GLY A 79 17.20 -21.92 10.42
N GLY A 80 18.41 -22.31 10.00
CA GLY A 80 19.13 -21.56 8.95
C GLY A 80 18.50 -21.72 7.55
N PHE A 81 18.00 -22.94 7.27
CA PHE A 81 17.30 -23.28 6.05
C PHE A 81 15.89 -22.67 6.02
N ASP A 82 15.16 -22.76 7.13
CA ASP A 82 13.79 -22.23 7.28
C ASP A 82 13.73 -20.68 7.17
N LEU A 83 14.74 -19.97 7.72
CA LEU A 83 14.85 -18.51 7.52
C LEU A 83 15.05 -18.15 6.04
N SER A 84 15.86 -18.93 5.32
CA SER A 84 16.11 -18.71 3.89
C SER A 84 14.87 -19.01 3.04
N ASP A 85 14.16 -20.09 3.35
CA ASP A 85 12.89 -20.45 2.71
C ASP A 85 11.81 -19.38 2.95
N SER A 86 11.71 -18.86 4.18
CA SER A 86 10.76 -17.80 4.52
C SER A 86 11.02 -16.48 3.76
N ALA A 87 12.30 -16.17 3.49
CA ALA A 87 12.70 -15.00 2.72
C ALA A 87 12.43 -15.19 1.22
N LEU A 88 12.65 -16.40 0.68
CA LEU A 88 12.32 -16.74 -0.70
C LEU A 88 10.81 -16.71 -0.96
N ASP A 89 10.02 -17.22 -0.03
CA ASP A 89 8.57 -17.18 -0.11
C ASP A 89 8.02 -15.74 -0.01
N ALA A 90 8.59 -14.93 0.89
CA ALA A 90 8.28 -13.50 0.95
C ALA A 90 8.63 -12.76 -0.35
N ARG A 91 9.79 -13.07 -0.96
CA ARG A 91 10.19 -12.52 -2.26
C ARG A 91 9.15 -12.82 -3.34
N ARG A 92 8.72 -14.08 -3.44
CA ARG A 92 7.70 -14.51 -4.40
C ARG A 92 6.38 -13.75 -4.21
N ARG A 93 5.97 -13.51 -2.97
CA ARG A 93 4.77 -12.69 -2.68
C ARG A 93 4.93 -11.24 -3.14
N VAL A 94 6.09 -10.61 -2.89
CA VAL A 94 6.35 -9.25 -3.39
C VAL A 94 6.31 -9.23 -4.91
N ASP A 95 7.00 -10.14 -5.59
CA ASP A 95 7.06 -10.17 -7.04
C ASP A 95 5.67 -10.40 -7.66
N ALA A 96 4.87 -11.30 -7.09
CA ALA A 96 3.49 -11.54 -7.52
C ALA A 96 2.59 -10.31 -7.31
N ALA A 97 2.75 -9.59 -6.20
CA ALA A 97 2.00 -8.38 -5.92
C ALA A 97 2.34 -7.25 -6.90
N LEU A 98 3.63 -7.05 -7.19
CA LEU A 98 4.08 -6.05 -8.16
C LEU A 98 3.62 -6.40 -9.59
N ALA A 99 3.68 -7.68 -9.97
CA ALA A 99 3.16 -8.14 -11.26
C ALA A 99 1.65 -7.90 -11.40
N ALA A 100 0.87 -8.15 -10.34
CA ALA A 100 -0.58 -7.92 -10.35
C ALA A 100 -0.97 -6.44 -10.42
N VAL A 101 -0.14 -5.55 -9.86
CA VAL A 101 -0.36 -4.10 -9.88
C VAL A 101 0.10 -3.46 -11.20
N GLY A 102 1.14 -4.00 -11.82
CA GLY A 102 1.71 -3.49 -13.06
C GLY A 102 2.86 -2.50 -12.86
N PRO A 103 3.73 -2.33 -13.87
CA PRO A 103 4.96 -1.53 -13.77
C PRO A 103 4.71 -0.03 -13.54
N GLU A 104 3.56 0.49 -13.95
CA GLU A 104 3.16 1.90 -13.86
C GLU A 104 2.93 2.33 -12.41
N LEU A 105 2.45 1.41 -11.56
CA LEU A 105 2.08 1.66 -10.17
C LEU A 105 3.04 1.02 -9.17
N SER A 106 3.77 -0.03 -9.57
CA SER A 106 4.74 -0.73 -8.73
C SER A 106 5.78 0.22 -8.12
N GLY A 107 6.28 1.17 -8.91
CA GLY A 107 7.30 2.11 -8.46
C GLY A 107 6.85 2.98 -7.29
N VAL A 108 5.67 3.60 -7.38
CA VAL A 108 5.16 4.48 -6.30
C VAL A 108 4.82 3.70 -5.03
N LEU A 109 4.37 2.45 -5.17
CA LEU A 109 4.13 1.57 -4.02
C LEU A 109 5.42 1.23 -3.28
N LEU A 110 6.49 0.87 -4.00
CA LEU A 110 7.79 0.60 -3.40
C LEU A 110 8.35 1.85 -2.72
N ASP A 111 8.30 3.00 -3.39
CA ASP A 111 8.78 4.28 -2.83
C ASP A 111 8.10 4.63 -1.51
N VAL A 112 6.77 4.54 -1.44
CA VAL A 112 6.02 4.99 -0.27
C VAL A 112 5.90 3.91 0.80
N CYS A 113 5.60 2.67 0.41
CA CYS A 113 5.34 1.59 1.39
C CYS A 113 6.64 0.97 1.90
N CYS A 114 7.67 0.83 1.04
CA CYS A 114 8.89 0.10 1.40
C CYS A 114 10.05 1.05 1.73
N PHE A 115 10.23 2.10 0.94
CA PHE A 115 11.29 3.10 1.16
C PHE A 115 10.83 4.32 1.98
N LEU A 116 9.55 4.36 2.38
CA LEU A 116 8.96 5.37 3.25
C LEU A 116 9.14 6.82 2.76
N LYS A 117 9.29 7.02 1.45
CA LYS A 117 9.41 8.35 0.86
C LYS A 117 8.12 9.15 1.06
N GLY A 118 8.27 10.45 1.29
CA GLY A 118 7.14 11.39 1.27
C GLY A 118 6.62 11.60 -0.15
N LEU A 119 5.32 11.92 -0.29
CA LEU A 119 4.70 12.10 -1.61
C LEU A 119 5.38 13.21 -2.44
N GLU A 120 5.78 14.31 -1.82
CA GLU A 120 6.49 15.42 -2.50
C GLU A 120 7.86 14.98 -3.04
N GLN A 121 8.55 14.10 -2.33
CA GLN A 121 9.81 13.51 -2.79
C GLN A 121 9.58 12.60 -4.00
N VAL A 122 8.54 11.76 -3.95
CA VAL A 122 8.15 10.90 -5.07
C VAL A 122 7.81 11.73 -6.31
N GLU A 123 7.05 12.82 -6.15
CA GLU A 123 6.70 13.72 -7.26
C GLU A 123 7.94 14.34 -7.90
N ARG A 124 8.88 14.82 -7.09
CA ARG A 124 10.14 15.39 -7.57
C ARG A 124 11.01 14.37 -8.32
N GLU A 125 11.23 13.20 -7.72
CA GLU A 125 12.11 12.17 -8.28
C GLU A 125 11.54 11.55 -9.57
N ARG A 126 10.21 11.43 -9.66
CA ARG A 126 9.50 10.88 -10.83
C ARG A 126 9.13 11.95 -11.86
N GLN A 127 9.44 13.21 -11.61
CA GLN A 127 9.01 14.36 -12.42
C GLN A 127 7.50 14.38 -12.67
N TRP A 128 6.71 13.97 -11.67
CA TRP A 128 5.26 14.01 -11.76
C TRP A 128 4.72 15.41 -11.43
N PRO A 129 3.57 15.79 -12.01
CA PRO A 129 2.89 17.03 -11.63
C PRO A 129 2.55 17.03 -10.14
N VAL A 130 2.58 18.21 -9.53
CA VAL A 130 2.27 18.41 -8.11
C VAL A 130 0.88 17.85 -7.77
N ARG A 131 0.78 17.15 -6.62
CA ARG A 131 -0.43 16.45 -6.12
C ARG A 131 -0.85 15.22 -6.91
N SER A 132 -0.03 14.68 -7.81
CA SER A 132 -0.34 13.45 -8.55
C SER A 132 -0.04 12.17 -7.77
N ALA A 133 1.02 12.17 -6.94
CA ALA A 133 1.47 10.95 -6.27
C ALA A 133 0.41 10.37 -5.33
N LYS A 134 -0.37 11.25 -4.69
CA LYS A 134 -1.47 10.85 -3.80
C LYS A 134 -2.49 9.96 -4.51
N LEU A 135 -2.94 10.37 -5.71
CA LEU A 135 -3.92 9.62 -6.50
C LEU A 135 -3.33 8.30 -7.01
N MET A 136 -2.11 8.33 -7.55
CA MET A 136 -1.43 7.14 -8.06
C MET A 136 -1.20 6.09 -6.96
N LEU A 137 -0.80 6.54 -5.77
CA LEU A 137 -0.67 5.68 -4.59
C LEU A 137 -2.00 5.02 -4.24
N LYS A 138 -3.10 5.79 -4.18
CA LYS A 138 -4.43 5.23 -3.89
C LYS A 138 -4.85 4.17 -4.91
N THR A 139 -4.65 4.44 -6.19
CA THR A 139 -4.93 3.47 -7.26
C THR A 139 -4.11 2.19 -7.11
N GLY A 140 -2.81 2.32 -6.80
CA GLY A 140 -1.93 1.18 -6.54
C GLY A 140 -2.34 0.37 -5.31
N LEU A 141 -2.68 1.04 -4.19
CA LEU A 141 -3.13 0.36 -2.96
C LEU A 141 -4.46 -0.37 -3.16
N ALA A 142 -5.37 0.19 -3.95
CA ALA A 142 -6.61 -0.50 -4.31
C ALA A 142 -6.33 -1.77 -5.14
N ALA A 143 -5.35 -1.73 -6.05
CA ALA A 143 -4.90 -2.90 -6.80
C ALA A 143 -4.24 -3.96 -5.91
N LEU A 144 -3.38 -3.55 -4.97
CA LEU A 144 -2.81 -4.44 -3.97
C LEU A 144 -3.88 -5.06 -3.06
N GLY A 145 -4.89 -4.28 -2.64
CA GLY A 145 -5.99 -4.78 -1.83
C GLY A 145 -6.72 -5.94 -2.52
N ARG A 146 -6.96 -5.82 -3.82
CA ARG A 146 -7.53 -6.92 -4.62
C ARG A 146 -6.59 -8.13 -4.68
N HIS A 147 -5.30 -7.90 -4.90
CA HIS A 147 -4.30 -8.98 -4.95
C HIS A 147 -4.20 -9.76 -3.64
N TYR A 148 -4.15 -9.06 -2.50
CA TYR A 148 -4.05 -9.70 -1.18
C TYR A 148 -5.38 -10.20 -0.61
N GLY A 149 -6.50 -9.98 -1.31
CA GLY A 149 -7.82 -10.34 -0.82
C GLY A 149 -8.29 -9.48 0.35
N PHE A 150 -7.68 -8.30 0.56
CA PHE A 150 -8.24 -7.26 1.42
C PHE A 150 -9.40 -6.61 0.68
N GLY A 151 -10.50 -7.35 0.58
CA GLY A 151 -11.75 -6.85 0.07
C GLY A 151 -12.17 -5.66 0.91
N ALA A 152 -12.32 -4.50 0.26
CA ALA A 152 -13.21 -3.50 0.81
C ALA A 152 -14.59 -4.15 0.85
N GLU A 153 -15.13 -4.44 2.03
CA GLU A 153 -16.58 -4.32 2.17
C GLU A 153 -16.92 -2.99 1.50
N ALA A 154 -17.83 -3.04 0.53
CA ALA A 154 -18.17 -1.94 -0.34
C ALA A 154 -18.72 -0.76 0.46
N VAL A 155 -17.82 0.01 1.08
CA VAL A 155 -18.17 1.27 1.73
C VAL A 155 -18.25 2.30 0.63
N GLY A 156 -19.46 2.44 0.09
CA GLY A 156 -19.94 3.71 -0.44
C GLY A 156 -19.76 3.93 -1.92
N GLY A 157 -20.59 3.26 -2.71
CA GLY A 157 -20.95 3.71 -4.05
C GLY A 157 -20.93 2.57 -5.05
N ALA A 158 -22.11 1.99 -5.30
CA ALA A 158 -22.37 1.37 -6.59
C ALA A 158 -21.74 2.28 -7.65
N ALA A 159 -20.88 1.72 -8.51
CA ALA A 159 -20.33 2.42 -9.65
C ALA A 159 -21.49 2.82 -10.56
N ARG A 160 -22.18 3.90 -10.18
CA ARG A 160 -23.10 4.64 -11.02
C ARG A 160 -22.19 5.13 -12.12
N LEU A 161 -22.23 4.44 -13.26
CA LEU A 161 -21.62 4.91 -14.49
C LEU A 161 -21.90 6.41 -14.56
N ARG A 162 -20.85 7.23 -14.39
CA ARG A 162 -20.95 8.67 -14.61
C ARG A 162 -21.11 8.78 -16.12
N ARG A 163 -22.36 8.89 -16.56
CA ARG A 163 -22.71 9.14 -17.95
C ARG A 163 -22.14 10.50 -18.32
N TRP A 164 -21.03 10.51 -19.05
CA TRP A 164 -20.51 11.73 -19.66
C TRP A 164 -21.35 12.01 -20.91
N GLY A 165 -22.47 12.71 -20.70
CA GLY A 165 -23.40 13.10 -21.74
C GLY A 165 -24.59 13.84 -21.13
N THR A 166 -25.07 14.87 -21.81
CA THR A 166 -26.35 15.52 -21.44
C THR A 166 -27.44 14.46 -21.39
N PRO A 167 -28.49 14.61 -20.56
CA PRO A 167 -29.56 13.60 -20.38
C PRO A 167 -30.03 12.95 -21.71
N ASP A 168 -30.04 13.73 -22.78
CA ASP A 168 -30.55 13.31 -24.10
C ASP A 168 -29.49 12.77 -25.06
N TYR A 169 -28.22 12.67 -24.66
CA TYR A 169 -27.15 12.16 -25.52
C TYR A 169 -27.29 10.65 -25.81
N ARG A 170 -27.76 10.31 -27.01
CA ARG A 170 -27.78 8.94 -27.52
C ARG A 170 -26.72 8.80 -28.62
N PRO A 171 -25.64 8.02 -28.43
CA PRO A 171 -24.67 7.81 -29.50
C PRO A 171 -25.33 7.05 -30.63
N THR A 172 -25.61 7.72 -31.75
CA THR A 172 -26.01 7.05 -32.99
C THR A 172 -24.76 6.47 -33.59
N ILE A 173 -24.56 5.16 -33.43
CA ILE A 173 -23.59 4.41 -34.24
C ILE A 173 -24.24 4.33 -35.62
N GLY A 174 -23.96 5.33 -36.46
CA GLY A 174 -24.45 5.41 -37.83
C GLY A 174 -24.00 4.18 -38.60
N GLY A 175 -24.95 3.52 -39.23
CA GLY A 175 -24.75 2.27 -39.96
C GLY A 175 -24.08 2.43 -41.32
N GLY A 176 -23.65 1.29 -41.84
CA GLY A 176 -23.51 0.97 -43.25
C GLY A 176 -24.27 -0.32 -43.51
#